data_AF-A0A0G1GSG2-F1
#
_entry.id   AF-A0A0G1GSG2-F1
#
_cell.length_a   1.000
_cell.length_b   1.000
_cell.length_c   1.000
_cell.angle_alpha   90.00
_cell.angle_beta   90.00
_cell.angle_gamma   90.00
#
_symmetry.space_group_name_H-M   'P 1'
#
loop_
_entity.id
_entity.type
_entity.pdbx_description
1 polymer ?
#
loop_
_entity_poly.entity_id
_entity_poly.type
_entity_poly.pdbx_seq_one_letter_code
_entity_poly.pdbx_strand_id
1 'polypeptide(L)' 'MADSNRCALGDGSMDIDTIIMALYAIGYNRSGCFVTPEPLGPGGNPYPAMHGKTDPAILDELVRKTADCIKERQDVLLS' A
#
# COMPACT_ATOMS: atom_id res chain seq x y z
N MET A 1 3.27 -2.89 -4.58
CA MET A 1 3.41 -3.18 -3.13
C MET A 1 2.10 -3.75 -2.63
N ALA A 2 2.13 -4.79 -1.81
CA ALA A 2 0.92 -5.29 -1.14
C ALA A 2 1.31 -5.68 0.28
N ASP A 3 0.48 -5.35 1.26
CA ASP A 3 0.75 -5.73 2.64
C ASP A 3 0.60 -7.26 2.82
N SER A 4 1.01 -7.79 3.98
CA SER A 4 0.99 -9.22 4.30
C SER A 4 -0.41 -9.84 4.19
N ASN A 5 -1.45 -9.05 4.46
CA ASN A 5 -2.86 -9.43 4.35
C ASN A 5 -3.48 -9.06 2.99
N ARG A 6 -2.70 -8.50 2.07
CA ARG A 6 -3.13 -8.02 0.74
C ARG A 6 -4.25 -6.96 0.80
N CYS A 7 -4.47 -6.32 1.94
CA CYS A 7 -5.36 -5.17 2.10
C CYS A 7 -4.57 -3.85 1.92
N ALA A 8 -5.11 -2.74 2.42
CA ALA A 8 -4.42 -1.45 2.43
C ALA A 8 -3.06 -1.54 3.13
N LEU A 9 -2.08 -0.75 2.66
CA LEU A 9 -0.79 -0.67 3.34
C LEU A 9 -0.96 -0.12 4.76
N GLY A 10 -0.29 -0.73 5.72
CA GLY A 10 -0.35 -0.38 7.15
C GLY A 10 -1.42 -1.14 7.93
N ASP A 11 -2.36 -1.83 7.26
CA ASP A 11 -3.35 -2.69 7.92
C ASP A 11 -2.78 -4.12 8.18
N GLY A 12 -1.62 -4.46 7.63
CA GLY A 12 -0.98 -5.77 7.79
C GLY A 12 0.24 -5.73 8.72
N SER A 13 1.29 -6.45 8.33
CA SER A 13 2.53 -6.59 9.14
C SER A 13 3.79 -6.38 8.30
N MET A 14 3.65 -5.86 7.09
CA MET A 14 4.78 -5.45 6.27
C MET A 14 5.47 -4.24 6.92
N ASP A 15 6.79 -4.29 7.07
CA ASP A 15 7.58 -3.15 7.55
C ASP A 15 7.72 -2.11 6.42
N ILE A 16 6.78 -1.17 6.40
CA ILE A 16 6.69 -0.10 5.39
C ILE A 16 7.91 0.83 5.47
N ASP A 17 8.42 1.10 6.67
CA ASP A 17 9.52 2.04 6.87
C ASP A 17 10.80 1.52 6.26
N THR A 18 11.13 0.26 6.54
CA THR A 18 12.31 -0.38 5.98
C THR A 18 12.25 -0.39 4.45
N ILE A 19 11.08 -0.61 3.85
CA ILE A 19 10.90 -0.55 2.40
C ILE A 19 11.14 0.88 1.87
N ILE A 20 10.54 1.89 2.50
CA ILE A 20 10.74 3.30 2.10
C ILE A 20 12.23 3.65 2.18
N MET A 21 12.89 3.38 3.30
CA MET A 21 14.32 3.65 3.48
C MET A 21 15.18 2.93 2.44
N ALA A 22 14.87 1.66 2.14
CA ALA A 22 15.60 0.91 1.11
C ALA A 22 15.45 1.54 -0.28
N LEU A 23 14.24 2.00 -0.65
CA LEU A 23 13.99 2.69 -1.92
C LEU A 23 14.81 3.99 -2.03
N TYR A 24 14.92 4.75 -0.95
CA TYR A 24 15.79 5.92 -0.90
C TYR A 24 17.27 5.54 -1.00
N ALA A 25 17.71 4.51 -0.27
CA ALA A 25 19.10 4.07 -0.25
C ALA A 25 19.61 3.64 -1.64
N ILE A 26 18.75 3.04 -2.47
CA ILE A 26 19.10 2.65 -3.85
C ILE A 26 18.84 3.76 -4.89
N GLY A 27 18.49 4.97 -4.46
CA GLY A 27 18.20 6.11 -5.34
C GLY A 27 16.96 5.92 -6.21
N TYR A 28 15.94 5.19 -5.72
CA TYR A 28 14.67 4.97 -6.43
C TYR A 28 13.74 6.19 -6.36
N ASN A 29 14.04 7.18 -5.51
CA ASN A 29 13.34 8.47 -5.39
C ASN A 29 13.69 9.45 -6.53
N ARG A 30 13.77 8.96 -7.77
CA ARG A 30 14.10 9.73 -8.98
C ARG A 30 12.95 9.74 -9.98
N SER A 31 12.98 10.69 -10.91
CA SER A 31 11.97 10.77 -11.98
C SER A 31 11.88 9.47 -12.78
N GLY A 32 10.65 9.04 -13.09
CA GLY A 32 10.36 7.82 -13.83
C GLY A 32 10.28 6.54 -13.00
N CYS A 33 10.52 6.62 -11.69
CA CYS A 33 10.37 5.50 -10.77
C CYS A 33 9.07 5.66 -9.94
N PHE A 34 8.21 4.65 -9.99
CA PHE A 34 6.94 4.65 -9.28
C PHE A 34 6.79 3.40 -8.42
N VAL A 35 6.04 3.57 -7.34
CA VAL A 35 5.65 2.50 -6.44
C VAL A 35 4.13 2.46 -6.43
N THR A 36 3.57 1.36 -6.94
CA THR A 36 2.12 1.20 -7.05
C THR A 36 1.67 0.16 -6.03
N PRO A 37 0.84 0.53 -5.05
CA PRO A 37 0.15 -0.43 -4.20
C PRO A 37 -0.85 -1.27 -5.01
N GLU A 38 -0.97 -2.55 -4.66
CA GLU A 38 -1.85 -3.54 -5.30
C GLU A 38 -2.62 -4.33 -4.23
N PRO A 39 -3.57 -3.68 -3.52
CA PRO A 39 -4.47 -4.38 -2.62
C PRO A 39 -5.43 -5.26 -3.43
N LEU A 40 -5.80 -6.40 -2.87
CA LEU A 40 -6.59 -7.44 -3.53
C LEU A 40 -8.10 -7.32 -3.27
N GLY A 41 -8.52 -6.26 -2.56
CA GLY A 41 -9.91 -5.96 -2.25
C GLY A 41 -10.18 -5.95 -0.74
N PRO A 42 -11.44 -6.19 -0.30
CA PRO A 42 -11.86 -6.03 1.10
C PRO A 42 -11.28 -7.08 2.05
N GLY A 43 -10.51 -8.03 1.54
CA GLY A 43 -9.83 -9.07 2.31
C GLY A 43 -8.74 -9.74 1.49
N GLY A 44 -7.84 -10.46 2.15
CA GLY A 44 -6.67 -11.06 1.51
C GLY A 44 -6.91 -12.29 0.63
N ASN A 45 -8.15 -12.75 0.53
CA ASN A 45 -8.51 -13.94 -0.24
C ASN A 45 -8.93 -13.53 -1.67
N PRO A 46 -8.35 -14.12 -2.74
CA PRO A 46 -8.72 -13.81 -4.11
C PRO A 46 -10.10 -14.30 -4.52
N TYR A 47 -10.63 -15.35 -3.90
CA TYR A 47 -11.89 -15.95 -4.35
C TYR A 47 -13.11 -15.00 -4.24
N PRO A 48 -13.27 -14.20 -3.16
CA PRO A 48 -14.27 -13.13 -3.11
C PRO A 48 -14.12 -12.09 -4.23
N ALA A 49 -12.89 -11.69 -4.55
CA ALA A 49 -12.61 -10.70 -5.59
C ALA A 49 -12.84 -11.23 -7.01
N MET A 50 -12.69 -12.54 -7.23
CA MET A 50 -12.92 -13.17 -8.54
C MET A 50 -14.39 -13.20 -8.96
N HIS A 51 -15.33 -13.20 -8.01
CA HIS A 51 -16.75 -13.41 -8.29
C HIS A 51 -17.66 -12.28 -7.79
N GLY A 52 -17.16 -11.38 -6.94
CA GLY A 52 -17.91 -10.25 -6.39
C GLY A 52 -17.59 -8.93 -7.09
N LYS A 53 -18.60 -8.05 -7.23
CA LYS A 53 -18.35 -6.63 -7.39
C LYS A 53 -18.18 -6.05 -5.99
N THR A 54 -16.94 -5.73 -5.61
CA THR A 54 -16.68 -5.03 -4.35
C THR A 54 -17.39 -3.68 -4.36
N ASP A 55 -17.97 -3.30 -3.21
CA ASP A 55 -18.54 -1.97 -3.01
C ASP A 55 -17.46 -0.91 -3.31
N PRO A 56 -17.71 0.05 -4.23
CA PRO A 56 -16.78 1.13 -4.52
C PRO A 56 -16.30 1.88 -3.28
N ALA A 57 -17.15 2.06 -2.26
CA ALA A 57 -16.76 2.76 -1.04
C ALA A 57 -15.64 2.04 -0.27
N ILE A 58 -15.63 0.69 -0.34
CA ILE A 58 -14.55 -0.09 0.28
C ILE A 58 -13.25 0.07 -0.53
N LEU A 59 -13.35 0.11 -1.87
CA LEU A 59 -12.18 0.32 -2.72
C LEU A 59 -11.57 1.71 -2.50
N ASP A 60 -12.41 2.74 -2.39
CA ASP A 60 -11.97 4.11 -2.10
C ASP A 60 -11.26 4.18 -0.75
N GLU A 61 -11.78 3.50 0.27
CA GLU A 61 -11.15 3.43 1.59
C GLU A 61 -9.78 2.71 1.55
N LEU A 62 -9.66 1.62 0.79
CA LEU A 62 -8.38 0.91 0.63
C LEU A 62 -7.32 1.81 -0.02
N VAL A 63 -7.71 2.58 -1.05
CA VAL A 63 -6.82 3.54 -1.72
C VAL A 63 -6.43 4.66 -0.77
N ARG A 64 -7.40 5.26 -0.09
CA ARG A 64 -7.19 6.38 0.84
C ARG A 64 -6.24 5.99 1.97
N LYS A 65 -6.54 4.92 2.70
CA LYS A 65 -5.67 4.41 3.79
C LYS A 65 -4.25 4.14 3.34
N THR A 66 -4.10 3.54 2.16
CA THR A 66 -2.79 3.24 1.59
C THR A 66 -1.99 4.51 1.30
N ALA A 67 -2.63 5.52 0.70
CA ALA A 67 -1.98 6.80 0.41
C ALA A 67 -1.61 7.54 1.69
N ASP A 68 -2.52 7.56 2.67
CA ASP A 68 -2.30 8.18 3.99
C ASP A 68 -1.13 7.51 4.72
N CYS A 69 -1.11 6.17 4.78
CA CYS A 69 -0.02 5.41 5.40
C CYS A 69 1.35 5.77 4.79
N ILE A 70 1.48 5.71 3.46
CA ILE A 70 2.74 6.05 2.79
C ILE A 70 3.17 7.49 3.10
N LYS A 71 2.23 8.43 3.10
CA LYS A 71 2.51 9.84 3.40
C LYS A 71 2.99 10.01 4.84
N GLU A 72 2.24 9.48 5.80
CA GLU A 72 2.57 9.55 7.23
C GLU A 72 3.94 8.93 7.52
N ARG A 73 4.23 7.75 6.95
CA ARG A 73 5.54 7.11 7.14
C ARG A 73 6.68 7.92 6.52
N GLN A 74 6.49 8.47 5.31
CA GLN A 74 7.48 9.35 4.70
C GLN A 74 7.72 10.63 5.51
N ASP A 75 6.67 11.27 6.02
CA ASP A 75 6.78 12.48 6.84
C ASP A 75 7.58 12.21 8.11
N VAL A 76 7.43 11.03 8.73
CA VAL A 76 8.22 10.61 9.91
C VAL A 76 9.69 10.30 9.56
N LEU A 77 9.96 9.66 8.43
CA LEU A 77 11.31 9.22 8.07
C LEU A 77 12.19 10.33 7.48
N LEU A 78 11.56 11.39 6.95
CA LEU A 78 12.25 12.49 6.27
C LEU A 78 12.26 13.80 7.06
N SER A 79 11.70 13.80 8.28
CA SER A 79 11.81 14.92 9.24
C SER A 79 13.19 14.98 9.89
#